data_AF-A0A1D9NXJ2-F1
#
_entry.id   AF-A0A1D9NXJ2-F1
#
_cell.length_a   1.000
_cell.length_b   1.000
_cell.length_c   1.000
_cell.angle_alpha   90.00
_cell.angle_beta   90.00
_cell.angle_gamma   90.00
#
_symmetry.space_group_name_H-M   'P 1'
#
loop_
_entity.id
_entity.type
_entity.pdbx_description
1 polymer ?
#
loop_
_entity_poly.entity_id
_entity_poly.type
_entity_poly.pdbx_seq_one_letter_code
_entity_poly.pdbx_strand_id
1 'polypeptide(L)'
;MKKKITVFTLVLSMMLALCACKPSDEKLSEAETARGVLLEAKESAEATYLDITDSSKKSELEELSKEVAEIEALDFTKMSDKKIDGVLPKITELTQEYQSLNSEFDETLAAETKKKAEKDKYSNVGAYLVNKTGMNLTEVVLHDLSEDTYTDNLLGDGVVLEAGYTLMGVVLDINKSSADWEFIVKNDNNTSYTLACDSLAGADEAGISITLKYSDSDKTGSASLGSYTVVKEPETAENGDDATNASSEASN
;
A
#
# COMPACT_ATOMS: atom_id res chain seq x y z
N MET A 1 62.33 -5.62 68.03
CA MET A 1 61.86 -5.33 66.65
C MET A 1 60.43 -5.87 66.47
N LYS A 2 59.36 -5.08 66.66
CA LYS A 2 57.95 -5.58 66.59
C LYS A 2 56.90 -4.51 66.13
N LYS A 3 57.24 -3.59 65.22
CA LYS A 3 56.30 -2.52 64.77
C LYS A 3 56.20 -2.25 63.26
N LYS A 4 56.85 -3.06 62.39
CA LYS A 4 56.85 -2.83 60.93
C LYS A 4 55.97 -3.78 60.09
N ILE A 5 55.37 -4.81 60.70
CA ILE A 5 54.59 -5.82 59.96
C ILE A 5 53.13 -5.38 59.76
N THR A 6 52.54 -4.66 60.73
CA THR A 6 51.11 -4.31 60.73
C THR A 6 50.67 -3.34 59.62
N VAL A 7 51.59 -2.54 59.06
CA VAL A 7 51.27 -1.56 58.02
C VAL A 7 51.15 -2.22 56.63
N PHE A 8 51.92 -3.27 56.36
CA PHE A 8 51.94 -3.92 55.05
C PHE A 8 50.67 -4.73 54.78
N THR A 9 50.10 -5.36 55.82
CA THR A 9 48.86 -6.13 55.71
C THR A 9 47.63 -5.25 55.47
N LEU A 10 47.64 -4.00 55.93
CA LEU A 10 46.52 -3.06 55.73
C LEU A 10 46.41 -2.60 54.27
N VAL A 11 47.55 -2.32 53.62
CA VAL A 11 47.60 -1.86 52.22
C VAL A 11 47.23 -2.99 51.25
N LEU A 12 47.65 -4.23 51.53
CA LEU A 12 47.30 -5.38 50.69
C LEU A 12 45.80 -5.73 50.76
N SER A 13 45.17 -5.56 51.92
CA SER A 13 43.72 -5.67 52.09
C SER A 13 42.97 -4.59 51.28
N MET A 14 43.50 -3.36 51.25
CA MET A 14 42.90 -2.25 50.50
C MET A 14 43.08 -2.38 48.97
N MET A 15 44.06 -3.16 48.49
CA MET A 15 44.18 -3.53 47.07
C MET A 15 43.20 -4.64 46.65
N LEU A 16 42.84 -5.56 47.54
CA LEU A 16 41.80 -6.57 47.25
C LEU A 16 40.40 -5.94 47.15
N ALA A 17 40.17 -4.80 47.78
CA ALA A 17 38.93 -4.01 47.64
C ALA A 17 38.77 -3.32 46.27
N LEU A 18 39.79 -3.35 45.40
CA LEU A 18 39.72 -2.84 44.02
C LEU A 18 39.40 -3.96 43.00
N CYS A 19 39.31 -5.22 43.42
CA CYS A 19 39.05 -6.38 42.56
C CYS A 19 37.54 -6.69 42.39
N ALA A 20 36.71 -5.65 42.20
CA ALA A 20 35.28 -5.78 41.94
C ALA A 20 34.84 -4.90 40.75
N CYS A 21 35.51 -5.07 39.61
CA CYS A 21 35.21 -4.42 38.32
C CYS A 21 34.66 -5.37 37.25
N LYS A 22 34.23 -6.57 37.66
CA LYS A 22 33.53 -7.56 36.82
C LYS A 22 32.11 -7.73 37.39
N PRO A 23 31.06 -7.96 36.57
CA PRO A 23 29.74 -8.14 37.13
C PRO A 23 29.60 -9.53 37.80
N SER A 24 28.57 -9.69 38.61
CA SER A 24 28.08 -11.01 39.01
C SER A 24 27.51 -11.77 37.80
N ASP A 25 27.62 -13.09 37.80
CA ASP A 25 27.15 -13.93 36.69
C ASP A 25 25.61 -13.80 36.50
N GLU A 26 24.88 -13.54 37.60
CA GLU A 26 23.45 -13.23 37.60
C GLU A 26 23.15 -11.92 36.84
N LYS A 27 23.84 -10.82 37.18
CA LYS A 27 23.65 -9.52 36.52
C LYS A 27 24.11 -9.52 35.06
N LEU A 28 25.16 -10.29 34.74
CA LEU A 28 25.57 -10.50 33.36
C LEU A 28 24.49 -11.25 32.57
N SER A 29 23.93 -12.33 33.13
CA SER A 29 22.86 -13.11 32.49
C SER A 29 21.59 -12.27 32.30
N GLU A 30 21.22 -11.43 33.27
CA GLU A 30 20.08 -10.51 33.20
C GLU A 30 20.26 -9.50 32.05
N ALA A 31 21.42 -8.86 31.96
CA ALA A 31 21.74 -7.89 30.91
C ALA A 31 21.75 -8.50 29.51
N GLU A 32 22.37 -9.67 29.35
CA GLU A 32 22.39 -10.40 28.08
C GLU A 32 20.98 -10.85 27.65
N THR A 33 20.15 -11.31 28.59
CA THR A 33 18.76 -11.69 28.31
C THR A 33 17.92 -10.48 27.90
N ALA A 34 18.04 -9.36 28.63
CA ALA A 34 17.32 -8.12 28.30
C ALA A 34 17.74 -7.57 26.93
N ARG A 35 19.04 -7.63 26.59
CA ARG A 35 19.52 -7.25 25.25
C ARG A 35 18.98 -8.19 24.17
N GLY A 36 18.90 -9.49 24.42
CA GLY A 36 18.27 -10.44 23.50
C GLY A 36 16.83 -10.07 23.16
N VAL A 37 16.00 -9.83 24.19
CA VAL A 37 14.59 -9.42 24.01
C VAL A 37 14.46 -8.07 23.29
N LEU A 38 15.35 -7.11 23.53
CA LEU A 38 15.41 -5.84 22.79
C LEU A 38 15.68 -6.07 21.29
N LEU A 39 16.62 -6.95 20.95
CA LEU A 39 16.95 -7.24 19.56
C LEU A 39 15.84 -8.01 18.85
N GLU A 40 15.17 -8.94 19.53
CA GLU A 40 13.97 -9.62 19.02
C GLU A 40 12.81 -8.64 18.77
N ALA A 41 12.57 -7.69 19.69
CA ALA A 41 11.56 -6.65 19.53
C ALA A 41 11.87 -5.71 18.35
N LYS A 42 13.15 -5.33 18.20
CA LYS A 42 13.65 -4.54 17.05
C LYS A 42 13.46 -5.28 15.73
N GLU A 43 13.89 -6.55 15.65
CA GLU A 43 13.77 -7.35 14.43
C GLU A 43 12.30 -7.52 14.01
N SER A 44 11.41 -7.81 14.96
CA SER A 44 9.97 -7.89 14.70
C SER A 44 9.41 -6.58 14.13
N ALA A 45 9.66 -5.45 14.81
CA ALA A 45 9.14 -4.16 14.39
C ALA A 45 9.70 -3.69 13.03
N GLU A 46 11.01 -3.85 12.81
CA GLU A 46 11.66 -3.48 11.55
C GLU A 46 11.22 -4.42 10.41
N ALA A 47 10.90 -5.69 10.67
CA ALA A 47 10.33 -6.61 9.67
C ALA A 47 8.89 -6.21 9.29
N THR A 48 7.98 -6.04 10.25
CA THR A 48 6.59 -5.63 9.97
C THR A 48 6.54 -4.26 9.28
N TYR A 49 7.45 -3.35 9.62
CA TYR A 49 7.59 -2.04 8.95
C TYR A 49 7.95 -2.16 7.46
N LEU A 50 8.67 -3.20 7.03
CA LEU A 50 8.99 -3.41 5.61
C LEU A 50 7.81 -3.94 4.78
N ASP A 51 6.79 -4.49 5.43
CA ASP A 51 5.58 -5.03 4.78
C ASP A 51 4.43 -4.00 4.66
N ILE A 52 4.48 -2.87 5.39
CA ILE A 52 3.50 -1.78 5.29
C ILE A 52 3.90 -0.71 4.26
N THR A 53 2.92 0.02 3.74
CA THR A 53 3.17 1.13 2.80
C THR A 53 3.34 2.51 3.46
N ASP A 54 2.96 2.68 4.73
CA ASP A 54 3.15 3.95 5.44
C ASP A 54 4.60 4.15 5.93
N SER A 55 5.25 5.20 5.41
CA SER A 55 6.60 5.60 5.82
C SER A 55 6.66 6.60 6.98
N SER A 56 5.53 6.98 7.58
CA SER A 56 5.45 8.05 8.59
C SER A 56 6.38 7.85 9.80
N LYS A 57 6.54 6.59 10.23
CA LYS A 57 7.35 6.17 11.38
C LYS A 57 8.84 5.94 11.10
N LYS A 58 9.30 6.15 9.86
CA LYS A 58 10.69 5.88 9.45
C LYS A 58 11.73 6.57 10.34
N SER A 59 11.53 7.85 10.64
CA SER A 59 12.48 8.64 11.43
C SER A 59 12.56 8.18 12.89
N GLU A 60 11.47 7.64 13.43
CA GLU A 60 11.37 7.13 14.80
C GLU A 60 12.17 5.81 14.91
N LEU A 61 11.97 4.89 13.96
CA LEU A 61 12.80 3.68 13.84
C LEU A 61 14.28 4.01 13.63
N GLU A 62 14.62 4.99 12.77
CA GLU A 62 16.01 5.42 12.58
C GLU A 62 16.65 6.04 13.84
N GLU A 63 15.87 6.57 14.77
CA GLU A 63 16.37 7.10 16.05
C GLU A 63 16.57 5.96 17.06
N LEU A 64 15.55 5.13 17.27
CA LEU A 64 15.63 3.94 18.14
C LEU A 64 16.76 2.98 17.71
N SER A 65 16.96 2.78 16.41
CA SER A 65 17.99 1.86 15.88
C SER A 65 19.42 2.37 16.18
N LYS A 66 19.61 3.70 16.33
CA LYS A 66 20.88 4.28 16.81
C LYS A 66 21.07 4.04 18.31
N GLU A 67 20.03 4.23 19.11
CA GLU A 67 20.09 3.97 20.56
C GLU A 67 20.35 2.49 20.87
N VAL A 68 19.74 1.57 20.10
CA VAL A 68 20.07 0.13 20.18
C VAL A 68 21.53 -0.13 19.82
N ALA A 69 22.08 0.52 18.79
CA ALA A 69 23.49 0.35 18.43
C ALA A 69 24.44 0.79 19.56
N GLU A 70 24.06 1.78 20.40
CA GLU A 70 24.80 2.11 21.61
C GLU A 70 24.76 0.99 22.65
N ILE A 71 23.60 0.32 22.84
CA ILE A 71 23.42 -0.84 23.71
C ILE A 71 24.19 -2.08 23.19
N GLU A 72 24.19 -2.33 21.89
CA GLU A 72 24.94 -3.43 21.26
C GLU A 72 26.45 -3.27 21.44
N ALA A 73 26.96 -2.03 21.42
CA ALA A 73 28.36 -1.72 21.67
C ALA A 73 28.79 -1.93 23.15
N LEU A 74 27.85 -2.20 24.08
CA LEU A 74 28.16 -2.42 25.48
C LEU A 74 28.69 -3.84 25.75
N ASP A 75 29.93 -3.90 26.21
CA ASP A 75 30.50 -5.13 26.79
C ASP A 75 30.15 -5.21 28.29
N PHE A 76 29.03 -5.85 28.60
CA PHE A 76 28.58 -6.06 29.98
C PHE A 76 29.61 -6.79 30.84
N THR A 77 30.48 -7.65 30.27
CA THR A 77 31.51 -8.38 31.02
C THR A 77 32.57 -7.47 31.65
N LYS A 78 32.70 -6.23 31.15
CA LYS A 78 33.61 -5.18 31.64
C LYS A 78 32.92 -4.14 32.55
N MET A 79 31.66 -4.36 32.91
CA MET A 79 30.89 -3.47 33.77
C MET A 79 30.88 -3.94 35.23
N SER A 80 30.42 -3.07 36.13
CA SER A 80 30.01 -3.49 37.47
C SER A 80 28.50 -3.61 37.53
N ASP A 81 27.96 -4.39 38.46
CA ASP A 81 26.51 -4.58 38.65
C ASP A 81 25.75 -3.24 38.67
N LYS A 82 26.27 -2.25 39.44
CA LYS A 82 25.69 -0.90 39.49
C LYS A 82 25.62 -0.18 38.12
N LYS A 83 26.53 -0.46 37.19
CA LYS A 83 26.46 0.08 35.82
C LYS A 83 25.42 -0.66 34.99
N ILE A 84 25.35 -1.99 35.12
CA ILE A 84 24.32 -2.81 34.48
C ILE A 84 22.92 -2.38 34.95
N ASP A 85 22.71 -2.24 36.25
CA ASP A 85 21.47 -1.72 36.87
C ASP A 85 21.09 -0.31 36.37
N GLY A 86 22.06 0.49 35.93
CA GLY A 86 21.84 1.81 35.34
C GLY A 86 21.48 1.78 33.85
N VAL A 87 21.76 0.68 33.15
CA VAL A 87 21.49 0.50 31.71
C VAL A 87 20.23 -0.33 31.46
N LEU A 88 19.94 -1.32 32.29
CA LEU A 88 18.74 -2.18 32.21
C LEU A 88 17.41 -1.40 32.05
N PRO A 89 17.18 -0.23 32.72
CA PRO A 89 15.99 0.57 32.48
C PRO A 89 15.87 1.08 31.04
N LYS A 90 16.98 1.48 30.40
CA LYS A 90 16.97 1.95 29.01
C LYS A 90 16.76 0.81 28.01
N ILE A 91 17.32 -0.36 28.28
CA ILE A 91 17.03 -1.57 27.49
C ILE A 91 15.52 -1.88 27.55
N THR A 92 14.93 -1.81 28.75
CA THR A 92 13.49 -2.02 28.96
C THR A 92 12.64 -0.97 28.24
N GLU A 93 13.01 0.31 28.33
CA GLU A 93 12.34 1.43 27.64
C GLU A 93 12.34 1.23 26.11
N LEU A 94 13.52 1.04 25.51
CA LEU A 94 13.65 0.78 24.07
C LEU A 94 12.87 -0.47 23.62
N THR A 95 12.85 -1.53 24.45
CA THR A 95 12.08 -2.75 24.17
C THR A 95 10.58 -2.45 24.11
N GLN A 96 10.07 -1.63 25.03
CA GLN A 96 8.66 -1.24 25.08
C GLN A 96 8.29 -0.31 23.91
N GLU A 97 9.17 0.61 23.53
CA GLU A 97 9.01 1.49 22.37
C GLU A 97 8.91 0.67 21.07
N TYR A 98 9.82 -0.29 20.85
CA TYR A 98 9.74 -1.21 19.71
C TYR A 98 8.50 -2.11 19.73
N GLN A 99 8.07 -2.61 20.89
CA GLN A 99 6.83 -3.41 21.02
C GLN A 99 5.56 -2.59 20.74
N SER A 100 5.55 -1.31 21.13
CA SER A 100 4.47 -0.38 20.81
C SER A 100 4.40 -0.12 19.31
N LEU A 101 5.54 0.19 18.68
CA LEU A 101 5.63 0.38 17.23
C LEU A 101 5.23 -0.87 16.44
N ASN A 102 5.69 -2.05 16.84
CA ASN A 102 5.26 -3.30 16.19
C ASN A 102 3.73 -3.47 16.24
N SER A 103 3.09 -3.09 17.35
CA SER A 103 1.63 -3.16 17.48
C SER A 103 0.92 -2.16 16.55
N GLU A 104 1.44 -0.94 16.43
CA GLU A 104 0.95 0.06 15.46
C GLU A 104 1.14 -0.42 14.00
N PHE A 105 2.26 -1.09 13.70
CA PHE A 105 2.53 -1.66 12.37
C PHE A 105 1.65 -2.86 12.05
N ASP A 106 1.40 -3.77 13.00
CA ASP A 106 0.49 -4.91 12.82
C ASP A 106 -0.95 -4.43 12.53
N GLU A 107 -1.43 -3.41 13.24
CA GLU A 107 -2.74 -2.79 12.98
C GLU A 107 -2.79 -2.16 11.57
N THR A 108 -1.71 -1.49 11.17
CA THR A 108 -1.57 -0.85 9.85
C THR A 108 -1.56 -1.91 8.74
N LEU A 109 -0.75 -2.95 8.88
CA LEU A 109 -0.64 -4.08 7.94
C LEU A 109 -1.96 -4.82 7.77
N ALA A 110 -2.70 -5.03 8.87
CA ALA A 110 -4.02 -5.63 8.83
C ALA A 110 -5.04 -4.75 8.10
N ALA A 111 -5.00 -3.43 8.31
CA ALA A 111 -5.86 -2.47 7.61
C ALA A 111 -5.54 -2.38 6.11
N GLU A 112 -4.27 -2.31 5.73
CA GLU A 112 -3.81 -2.32 4.34
C GLU A 112 -4.18 -3.64 3.63
N THR A 113 -3.93 -4.78 4.28
CA THR A 113 -4.29 -6.11 3.77
C THR A 113 -5.80 -6.23 3.54
N LYS A 114 -6.62 -5.77 4.49
CA LYS A 114 -8.08 -5.76 4.35
C LYS A 114 -8.53 -4.85 3.20
N LYS A 115 -7.96 -3.65 3.08
CA LYS A 115 -8.27 -2.70 2.00
C LYS A 115 -7.90 -3.26 0.63
N LYS A 116 -6.75 -3.94 0.53
CA LYS A 116 -6.32 -4.63 -0.69
C LYS A 116 -7.26 -5.77 -1.04
N ALA A 117 -7.59 -6.65 -0.09
CA ALA A 117 -8.53 -7.75 -0.31
C ALA A 117 -9.93 -7.26 -0.72
N GLU A 118 -10.39 -6.12 -0.19
CA GLU A 118 -11.65 -5.51 -0.61
C GLU A 118 -11.57 -4.98 -2.05
N LYS A 119 -10.49 -4.26 -2.41
CA LYS A 119 -10.25 -3.78 -3.78
C LYS A 119 -10.13 -4.94 -4.77
N ASP A 120 -9.46 -6.02 -4.40
CA ASP A 120 -9.22 -7.18 -5.27
C ASP A 120 -10.51 -7.92 -5.67
N LYS A 121 -11.64 -7.71 -4.96
CA LYS A 121 -12.97 -8.17 -5.40
C LYS A 121 -13.45 -7.48 -6.68
N TYR A 122 -13.00 -6.26 -6.94
CA TYR A 122 -13.47 -5.44 -8.06
C TYR A 122 -12.45 -5.44 -9.21
N SER A 123 -12.94 -5.24 -10.43
CA SER A 123 -12.16 -4.93 -11.63
C SER A 123 -12.58 -3.58 -12.17
N ASN A 124 -11.63 -2.67 -12.32
CA ASN A 124 -11.82 -1.34 -12.88
C ASN A 124 -11.82 -1.44 -14.43
N VAL A 125 -12.99 -1.55 -15.04
CA VAL A 125 -13.15 -1.74 -16.48
C VAL A 125 -13.30 -0.37 -17.16
N GLY A 126 -12.37 -0.02 -18.05
CA GLY A 126 -12.49 1.18 -18.88
C GLY A 126 -13.62 1.05 -19.90
N ALA A 127 -14.44 2.07 -20.06
CA ALA A 127 -15.64 2.03 -20.90
C ALA A 127 -15.89 3.31 -21.69
N TYR A 128 -16.65 3.17 -22.77
CA TYR A 128 -17.40 4.29 -23.36
C TYR A 128 -18.87 3.93 -23.58
N LEU A 129 -19.74 4.90 -23.30
CA LEU A 129 -21.20 4.76 -23.38
C LEU A 129 -21.71 5.40 -24.66
N VAL A 130 -22.24 4.59 -25.58
CA VAL A 130 -22.84 5.06 -26.84
C VAL A 130 -24.35 5.18 -26.64
N ASN A 131 -24.86 6.41 -26.60
CA ASN A 131 -26.28 6.66 -26.43
C ASN A 131 -27.05 6.46 -27.74
N LYS A 132 -27.73 5.31 -27.88
CA LYS A 132 -28.70 5.03 -28.96
C LYS A 132 -30.12 4.83 -28.41
N THR A 133 -30.43 5.46 -27.27
CA THR A 133 -31.79 5.44 -26.69
C THR A 133 -32.77 6.33 -27.46
N GLY A 134 -32.26 7.30 -28.24
CA GLY A 134 -33.08 8.33 -28.88
C GLY A 134 -33.46 9.49 -27.96
N MET A 135 -33.01 9.48 -26.70
CA MET A 135 -33.26 10.51 -25.69
C MET A 135 -31.95 11.20 -25.29
N ASN A 136 -32.03 12.44 -24.80
CA ASN A 136 -30.92 13.05 -24.07
C ASN A 136 -30.92 12.49 -22.65
N LEU A 137 -29.76 12.02 -22.18
CA LEU A 137 -29.62 11.43 -20.85
C LEU A 137 -28.96 12.42 -19.89
N THR A 138 -29.59 12.64 -18.74
CA THR A 138 -29.11 13.49 -17.63
C THR A 138 -28.47 12.68 -16.51
N GLU A 139 -28.74 11.37 -16.48
CA GLU A 139 -28.18 10.43 -15.51
C GLU A 139 -28.00 9.08 -16.17
N VAL A 140 -26.87 8.42 -15.91
CA VAL A 140 -26.65 7.01 -16.23
C VAL A 140 -26.00 6.35 -15.02
N VAL A 141 -26.66 5.35 -14.44
CA VAL A 141 -26.20 4.58 -13.28
C VAL A 141 -26.13 3.11 -13.69
N LEU A 142 -25.06 2.42 -13.29
CA LEU A 142 -24.99 0.97 -13.33
C LEU A 142 -25.53 0.42 -12.01
N HIS A 143 -26.44 -0.55 -12.08
CA HIS A 143 -26.97 -1.29 -10.95
C HIS A 143 -26.49 -2.74 -11.04
N ASP A 144 -25.77 -3.19 -10.01
CA ASP A 144 -25.41 -4.58 -9.80
C ASP A 144 -26.55 -5.29 -9.07
N LEU A 145 -27.26 -6.17 -9.80
CA LEU A 145 -28.42 -6.90 -9.31
C LEU A 145 -28.04 -8.04 -8.36
N SER A 146 -26.77 -8.42 -8.31
CA SER A 146 -26.27 -9.52 -7.47
C SER A 146 -26.07 -9.06 -6.03
N GLU A 147 -25.63 -7.81 -5.86
CA GLU A 147 -25.34 -7.18 -4.57
C GLU A 147 -26.36 -6.08 -4.16
N ASP A 148 -27.30 -5.71 -5.05
CA ASP A 148 -28.24 -4.56 -4.90
C ASP A 148 -27.48 -3.24 -4.65
N THR A 149 -26.47 -2.97 -5.48
CA THR A 149 -25.60 -1.79 -5.37
C THR A 149 -25.58 -0.96 -6.65
N TYR A 150 -25.43 0.36 -6.51
CA TYR A 150 -25.58 1.33 -7.58
C TYR A 150 -24.31 2.18 -7.66
N THR A 151 -23.84 2.47 -8.87
CA THR A 151 -22.79 3.48 -9.06
C THR A 151 -23.32 4.90 -8.83
N ASP A 152 -22.42 5.85 -8.65
CA ASP A 152 -22.74 7.26 -8.90
C ASP A 152 -23.14 7.48 -10.38
N ASN A 153 -23.63 8.69 -10.69
CA ASN A 153 -23.95 9.08 -12.06
C ASN A 153 -22.69 9.10 -12.93
N LEU A 154 -22.59 8.14 -13.86
CA LEU A 154 -21.45 7.94 -14.76
C LEU A 154 -21.24 9.09 -15.76
N LEU A 155 -22.22 10.00 -15.90
CA LEU A 155 -22.06 11.22 -16.70
C LEU A 155 -21.27 12.31 -15.96
N GLY A 156 -21.28 12.32 -14.63
CA GLY A 156 -20.82 13.45 -13.81
C GLY A 156 -21.84 14.59 -13.69
N ASP A 157 -21.58 15.52 -12.76
CA ASP A 157 -22.51 16.59 -12.40
C ASP A 157 -22.76 17.58 -13.55
N GLY A 158 -24.04 17.79 -13.88
CA GLY A 158 -24.47 18.75 -14.90
C GLY A 158 -24.18 18.36 -16.35
N VAL A 159 -23.66 17.15 -16.59
CA VAL A 159 -23.37 16.63 -17.93
C VAL A 159 -24.63 16.00 -18.54
N VAL A 160 -24.87 16.28 -19.83
CA VAL A 160 -25.94 15.66 -20.62
C VAL A 160 -25.32 14.86 -21.75
N LEU A 161 -25.66 13.58 -21.86
CA LEU A 161 -25.28 12.74 -22.97
C LEU A 161 -26.38 12.79 -24.04
N GLU A 162 -26.17 13.62 -25.06
CA GLU A 162 -27.10 13.83 -26.18
C GLU A 162 -27.40 12.52 -26.94
N ALA A 163 -28.58 12.46 -27.56
CA ALA A 163 -28.97 11.32 -28.39
C ALA A 163 -27.99 11.12 -29.57
N GLY A 164 -27.44 9.91 -29.69
CA GLY A 164 -26.46 9.54 -30.72
C GLY A 164 -25.00 9.78 -30.35
N TYR A 165 -24.72 10.43 -29.21
CA TYR A 165 -23.36 10.78 -28.79
C TYR A 165 -22.70 9.64 -28.01
N THR A 166 -21.39 9.75 -27.80
CA THR A 166 -20.59 8.80 -27.02
C THR A 166 -19.88 9.52 -25.88
N LEU A 167 -20.09 9.07 -24.64
CA LEU A 167 -19.27 9.47 -23.50
C LEU A 167 -18.05 8.55 -23.42
N MET A 168 -16.85 9.13 -23.45
CA MET A 168 -15.58 8.40 -23.33
C MET A 168 -14.96 8.57 -21.93
N GLY A 169 -14.11 7.61 -21.53
CA GLY A 169 -13.36 7.70 -20.27
C GLY A 169 -14.18 7.34 -19.02
N VAL A 170 -15.28 6.59 -19.19
CA VAL A 170 -16.00 6.01 -18.06
C VAL A 170 -15.15 4.88 -17.48
N VAL A 171 -15.17 4.70 -16.16
CA VAL A 171 -14.59 3.54 -15.47
C VAL A 171 -15.70 2.89 -14.68
N LEU A 172 -15.85 1.58 -14.82
CA LEU A 172 -16.82 0.78 -14.08
C LEU A 172 -16.09 -0.09 -13.07
N ASP A 173 -16.44 0.04 -11.80
CA ASP A 173 -15.93 -0.83 -10.74
C ASP A 173 -16.83 -2.07 -10.63
N ILE A 174 -16.50 -3.12 -11.37
CA ILE A 174 -17.31 -4.34 -11.49
C ILE A 174 -16.90 -5.33 -10.40
N ASN A 175 -17.83 -5.79 -9.57
CA ASN A 175 -17.59 -6.88 -8.63
C ASN A 175 -17.43 -8.21 -9.40
N LYS A 176 -16.31 -8.90 -9.20
CA LYS A 176 -15.94 -10.14 -9.91
C LYS A 176 -16.80 -11.35 -9.55
N SER A 177 -17.55 -11.32 -8.44
CA SER A 177 -18.48 -12.40 -8.07
C SER A 177 -19.91 -12.21 -8.57
N SER A 178 -20.26 -11.01 -9.04
CA SER A 178 -21.59 -10.71 -9.56
C SER A 178 -21.84 -11.34 -10.93
N ALA A 179 -23.11 -11.57 -11.26
CA ALA A 179 -23.54 -12.23 -12.49
C ALA A 179 -24.40 -11.34 -13.41
N ASP A 180 -25.23 -10.49 -12.81
CA ASP A 180 -26.30 -9.74 -13.46
C ASP A 180 -26.22 -8.24 -13.16
N TRP A 181 -26.45 -7.42 -14.18
CA TRP A 181 -26.44 -5.95 -14.10
C TRP A 181 -27.52 -5.34 -14.99
N GLU A 182 -27.90 -4.10 -14.66
CA GLU A 182 -28.75 -3.26 -15.50
C GLU A 182 -28.26 -1.80 -15.49
N PHE A 183 -28.55 -1.05 -16.54
CA PHE A 183 -28.34 0.40 -16.56
C PHE A 183 -29.65 1.11 -16.28
N ILE A 184 -29.65 2.02 -15.31
CA ILE A 184 -30.75 2.94 -15.05
C ILE A 184 -30.38 4.27 -15.67
N VAL A 185 -31.18 4.74 -16.63
CA VAL A 185 -30.94 6.01 -17.34
C VAL A 185 -32.09 6.98 -17.11
N LYS A 186 -31.79 8.25 -16.89
CA LYS A 186 -32.77 9.33 -16.72
C LYS A 186 -32.69 10.29 -17.89
N ASN A 187 -33.85 10.70 -18.42
CA ASN A 187 -33.90 11.69 -19.49
C ASN A 187 -34.03 13.14 -18.95
N ASP A 188 -33.92 14.10 -19.87
CA ASP A 188 -34.15 15.54 -19.63
C ASP A 188 -35.57 15.89 -19.11
N ASN A 189 -36.52 14.96 -19.19
CA ASN A 189 -37.86 15.07 -18.63
C ASN A 189 -37.99 14.39 -17.24
N ASN A 190 -36.89 14.04 -16.59
CA ASN A 190 -36.82 13.34 -15.29
C ASN A 190 -37.55 11.98 -15.26
N THR A 191 -37.70 11.32 -16.40
CA THR A 191 -38.23 9.95 -16.49
C THR A 191 -37.07 8.96 -16.51
N SER A 192 -37.11 7.97 -15.61
CA SER A 192 -36.12 6.89 -15.53
C SER A 192 -36.55 5.66 -16.33
N TYR A 193 -35.57 4.98 -16.94
CA TYR A 193 -35.74 3.76 -17.72
C TYR A 193 -34.66 2.74 -17.33
N THR A 194 -35.07 1.49 -17.17
CA THR A 194 -34.17 0.36 -16.93
C THR A 194 -33.79 -0.30 -18.25
N LEU A 195 -32.50 -0.54 -18.46
CA LEU A 195 -31.93 -1.18 -19.64
C LEU A 195 -31.21 -2.47 -19.19
N ALA A 196 -31.70 -3.64 -19.62
CA ALA A 196 -31.05 -4.90 -19.29
C ALA A 196 -29.63 -4.96 -19.89
N CYS A 197 -28.62 -5.30 -19.09
CA CYS A 197 -27.24 -5.34 -19.55
C CYS A 197 -26.82 -6.74 -19.98
N ASP A 198 -26.04 -6.82 -21.07
CA ASP A 198 -25.20 -7.99 -21.33
C ASP A 198 -24.21 -8.17 -20.15
N SER A 199 -23.90 -9.41 -19.77
CA SER A 199 -23.10 -9.69 -18.57
C SER A 199 -21.71 -9.03 -18.61
N LEU A 200 -21.35 -8.31 -17.55
CA LEU A 200 -20.05 -7.66 -17.35
C LEU A 200 -19.02 -8.61 -16.69
N ALA A 201 -19.41 -9.85 -16.38
CA ALA A 201 -18.56 -10.85 -15.76
C ALA A 201 -17.37 -11.21 -16.69
N GLY A 202 -16.15 -10.93 -16.24
CA GLY A 202 -14.94 -11.14 -17.03
C GLY A 202 -14.78 -10.18 -18.21
N ALA A 203 -15.39 -8.99 -18.15
CA ALA A 203 -15.15 -7.92 -19.11
C ALA A 203 -13.65 -7.57 -19.22
N ASP A 204 -13.21 -7.21 -20.44
CA ASP A 204 -11.80 -7.00 -20.76
C ASP A 204 -11.24 -5.76 -20.05
N GLU A 205 -10.11 -5.90 -19.36
CA GLU A 205 -9.37 -4.78 -18.74
C GLU A 205 -8.81 -3.80 -19.78
N ALA A 206 -8.63 -4.24 -21.04
CA ALA A 206 -8.34 -3.33 -22.16
C ALA A 206 -9.53 -2.41 -22.52
N GLY A 207 -10.71 -2.70 -21.97
CA GLY A 207 -11.92 -1.89 -21.99
C GLY A 207 -13.08 -2.48 -22.78
N ILE A 208 -14.25 -1.88 -22.62
CA ILE A 208 -15.49 -2.26 -23.33
C ILE A 208 -16.24 -1.06 -23.94
N SER A 209 -17.01 -1.31 -25.00
CA SER A 209 -18.02 -0.37 -25.48
C SER A 209 -19.40 -0.82 -25.05
N ILE A 210 -20.22 0.12 -24.58
CA ILE A 210 -21.57 -0.16 -24.09
C ILE A 210 -22.55 0.66 -24.91
N THR A 211 -23.40 -0.01 -25.69
CA THR A 211 -24.43 0.66 -26.50
C THR A 211 -25.77 0.61 -25.79
N LEU A 212 -26.21 1.76 -25.28
CA LEU A 212 -27.50 1.94 -24.61
C LEU A 212 -28.61 2.14 -25.65
N LYS A 213 -29.71 1.38 -25.57
CA LYS A 213 -30.86 1.43 -26.48
C LYS A 213 -32.17 1.38 -25.72
N TYR A 214 -33.20 2.01 -26.29
CA TYR A 214 -34.57 1.91 -25.81
C TYR A 214 -35.54 1.77 -26.98
N SER A 215 -36.54 0.90 -26.86
CA SER A 215 -37.61 0.71 -27.83
C SER A 215 -38.91 1.23 -27.24
N ASP A 216 -39.41 2.37 -27.74
CA ASP A 216 -40.66 2.94 -27.26
C ASP A 216 -41.90 2.14 -27.69
N SER A 217 -41.82 1.36 -28.78
CA SER A 217 -42.91 0.45 -29.18
C SER A 217 -43.07 -0.73 -28.23
N ASP A 218 -41.95 -1.27 -27.76
CA ASP A 218 -41.91 -2.50 -26.97
C ASP A 218 -41.80 -2.21 -25.46
N LYS A 219 -41.53 -0.95 -25.11
CA LYS A 219 -41.21 -0.45 -23.76
C LYS A 219 -40.04 -1.16 -23.09
N THR A 220 -39.08 -1.66 -23.89
CA THR A 220 -37.89 -2.38 -23.42
C THR A 220 -36.62 -1.58 -23.65
N GLY A 221 -35.65 -1.75 -22.76
CA GLY A 221 -34.32 -1.16 -22.86
C GLY A 221 -33.22 -2.23 -22.83
N SER A 222 -32.09 -1.95 -23.48
CA SER A 222 -30.91 -2.82 -23.39
C SER A 222 -29.59 -2.04 -23.44
N ALA A 223 -28.57 -2.60 -22.80
CA ALA A 223 -27.19 -2.16 -22.85
C ALA A 223 -26.33 -3.31 -23.36
N SER A 224 -25.84 -3.22 -24.60
CA SER A 224 -25.08 -4.31 -25.24
C SER A 224 -23.59 -4.02 -25.29
N LEU A 225 -22.78 -5.06 -25.06
CA LEU A 225 -21.31 -4.95 -25.06
C LEU A 225 -20.71 -5.09 -26.47
N GLY A 226 -19.57 -4.43 -26.68
CA GLY A 226 -18.72 -4.59 -27.86
C GLY A 226 -17.26 -4.24 -27.56
N SER A 227 -16.35 -4.49 -28.50
CA SER A 227 -14.91 -4.24 -28.33
C SER A 227 -14.56 -2.76 -28.15
N TYR A 228 -13.65 -2.45 -27.23
CA TYR A 228 -13.08 -1.12 -27.04
C TYR A 228 -12.05 -0.83 -28.13
N THR A 229 -12.30 0.19 -28.94
CA THR A 229 -11.37 0.59 -30.01
C THR A 229 -10.53 1.75 -29.52
N VAL A 230 -9.33 1.46 -29.00
CA VAL A 230 -8.33 2.52 -28.76
C VAL A 230 -7.94 3.08 -30.12
N VAL A 231 -8.38 4.30 -30.43
CA VAL A 231 -7.87 5.05 -31.57
C VAL A 231 -6.42 5.37 -31.27
N LYS A 232 -5.48 4.61 -31.86
CA LYS A 232 -4.07 4.96 -31.82
C LYS A 232 -3.91 6.34 -32.46
N GLU A 233 -3.37 7.27 -31.69
CA GLU A 233 -2.94 8.57 -32.20
C GLU A 233 -1.94 8.32 -33.35
N PRO A 234 -2.08 9.01 -34.50
CA PRO A 234 -1.23 8.73 -35.64
C PRO A 234 0.21 9.12 -35.30
N GLU A 235 1.11 8.13 -35.30
CA GLU A 235 2.55 8.36 -35.17
C GLU A 235 2.99 9.40 -36.20
N THR A 236 3.43 10.56 -35.73
CA THR A 236 3.97 11.61 -36.59
C THR A 236 5.22 11.06 -37.26
N ALA A 237 5.13 10.79 -38.56
CA ALA A 237 6.25 10.35 -39.36
C ALA A 237 7.37 11.39 -39.31
N GLU A 238 8.45 11.10 -38.59
CA GLU A 238 9.70 11.84 -38.72
C GLU A 238 10.26 11.60 -40.13
N ASN A 239 10.07 12.58 -41.01
CA ASN A 239 10.81 12.66 -42.26
C ASN A 239 12.28 12.95 -41.93
N GLY A 240 13.04 11.87 -41.75
CA GLY A 240 14.50 11.92 -41.72
C GLY A 240 15.04 12.23 -43.11
N ASP A 241 15.23 13.52 -43.42
CA ASP A 241 16.12 13.95 -44.50
C ASP A 241 17.56 13.56 -44.13
N ASP A 242 18.05 12.41 -44.63
CA ASP A 242 19.48 12.13 -44.69
C ASP A 242 20.00 12.30 -46.12
N ALA A 243 20.51 13.49 -46.39
CA ALA A 243 21.13 13.87 -47.65
C ALA A 243 22.62 14.17 -47.47
N THR A 244 23.44 13.15 -47.13
CA THR A 244 24.91 13.25 -47.12
C THR A 244 25.66 12.21 -47.96
N ASN A 245 25.54 12.38 -49.29
CA ASN A 245 26.61 12.28 -50.31
C ASN A 245 28.02 11.72 -49.89
N ALA A 246 28.51 10.64 -50.53
CA ALA A 246 29.72 10.67 -51.40
C ALA A 246 30.32 9.31 -51.87
N SER A 247 30.37 9.15 -53.21
CA SER A 247 31.53 8.67 -54.03
C SER A 247 31.94 7.18 -54.17
N SER A 248 32.32 6.83 -55.43
CA SER A 248 33.16 5.69 -55.92
C SER A 248 32.65 4.25 -55.66
N GLU A 249 32.81 3.21 -56.51
CA GLU A 249 33.37 2.98 -57.87
C GLU A 249 32.89 1.57 -58.34
N ALA A 250 33.01 1.03 -59.57
CA ALA A 250 33.56 1.45 -60.89
C ALA A 250 32.99 0.53 -62.01
N SER A 251 33.31 0.82 -63.28
CA SER A 251 33.09 -0.01 -64.51
C SER A 251 31.66 -0.01 -65.08
N ASN A 252 31.43 0.06 -66.40
CA ASN A 252 32.33 -0.08 -67.55
C ASN A 252 31.84 0.80 -68.73
#